data_AF-A0A973Q0M3-F1
#
_entry.id   AF-A0A973Q0M3-F1
#
_cell.length_a   1.000
_cell.length_b   1.000
_cell.length_c   1.000
_cell.angle_alpha   90.00
_cell.angle_beta   90.00
_cell.angle_gamma   90.00
#
_symmetry.space_group_name_H-M   'P 1'
#
loop_
_entity.id
_entity.type
_entity.pdbx_description
1 polymer ?
#
loop_
_entity_poly.entity_id
_entity_poly.type
_entity_poly.pdbx_seq_one_letter_code
_entity_poly.pdbx_strand_id
1 'polypeptide(L)'
;MPPGLLDGVRQWLVESGAEPTPARVAQALREQGRVLGDAEVLGAAAQLRSELVGSGPLEALLTDPSVTDVLVTAPDRVWVDRGGGLELTPVSFPDAAAVRRLAQRLAAVAGRRLDDARPWADAR
;
A
#
# COMPACT_ATOMS: atom_id res chain seq x y z
N MET A 1 5.55 -10.03 13.01
CA MET A 1 6.96 -9.81 12.61
C MET A 1 7.53 -8.60 13.34
N PRO A 2 8.82 -8.58 13.71
CA PRO A 2 9.44 -7.39 14.30
C PRO A 2 9.45 -6.23 13.28
N PRO A 3 9.09 -5.00 13.68
CA PRO A 3 8.82 -3.89 12.77
C PRO A 3 10.00 -3.51 11.86
N GLY A 4 11.25 -3.56 12.36
CA GLY A 4 12.43 -3.18 11.57
C GLY A 4 12.83 -4.17 10.46
N LEU A 5 12.24 -5.37 10.41
CA LEU A 5 12.61 -6.36 9.41
C LEU A 5 12.01 -6.06 8.04
N LEU A 6 10.74 -5.64 8.00
CA LEU A 6 10.10 -5.28 6.74
C LEU A 6 10.68 -3.98 6.17
N ASP A 7 11.18 -3.08 7.02
CA ASP A 7 11.82 -1.84 6.57
C ASP A 7 13.08 -2.11 5.75
N GLY A 8 13.94 -3.04 6.19
CA GLY A 8 15.14 -3.41 5.44
C GLY A 8 14.83 -4.09 4.11
N VAL A 9 13.83 -4.97 4.07
CA VAL A 9 13.38 -5.60 2.81
C VAL A 9 12.76 -4.57 1.87
N ARG A 10 11.98 -3.63 2.42
CA ARG A 10 11.37 -2.54 1.67
C ARG A 10 12.43 -1.68 0.99
N GLN A 11 13.44 -1.24 1.74
CA GLN A 11 14.53 -0.43 1.20
C GLN A 11 15.25 -1.14 0.06
N TRP A 12 15.58 -2.43 0.25
CA TRP A 12 16.23 -3.23 -0.78
C TRP A 12 15.40 -3.34 -2.07
N LEU A 13 14.07 -3.55 -1.96
CA LEU A 13 13.17 -3.64 -3.11
C LEU A 13 13.11 -2.31 -3.88
N VAL A 14 13.07 -1.18 -3.17
CA VAL A 14 13.06 0.16 -3.76
C VAL A 14 14.38 0.45 -4.49
N GLU A 15 15.52 0.16 -3.86
CA GLU A 15 16.86 0.35 -4.46
C GLU A 15 17.07 -0.54 -5.69
N SER A 16 16.52 -1.76 -5.65
CA SER A 16 16.61 -2.73 -6.76
C SER A 16 15.58 -2.49 -7.87
N GLY A 17 14.61 -1.59 -7.67
CA GLY A 17 13.46 -1.42 -8.57
C GLY A 17 12.63 -2.69 -8.75
N ALA A 18 12.62 -3.58 -7.74
CA ALA A 18 12.02 -4.90 -7.83
C ALA A 18 10.63 -4.93 -7.20
N GLU A 19 9.70 -5.65 -7.83
CA GLU A 19 8.38 -5.88 -7.24
C GLU A 19 8.46 -6.80 -6.01
N PRO A 20 7.64 -6.56 -4.97
CA PRO A 20 7.53 -7.36 -3.75
C PRO A 20 6.85 -8.72 -3.99
N THR A 21 7.51 -9.57 -4.77
CA THR A 21 7.14 -10.98 -4.95
C THR A 21 7.73 -11.84 -3.84
N PRO A 22 7.16 -13.02 -3.53
CA PRO A 22 7.72 -13.94 -2.54
C PRO A 22 9.19 -14.30 -2.81
N ALA A 23 9.55 -14.48 -4.09
CA ALA A 23 10.93 -14.78 -4.49
C ALA A 23 11.89 -13.62 -4.17
N ARG A 24 11.50 -12.37 -4.45
CA ARG A 24 12.32 -11.18 -4.19
C ARG A 24 12.43 -10.87 -2.70
N VAL A 25 11.34 -11.04 -1.96
CA VAL A 25 11.35 -10.91 -0.49
C VAL A 25 12.27 -11.96 0.13
N ALA A 26 12.18 -13.22 -0.30
CA ALA A 26 13.09 -14.27 0.15
C ALA A 26 14.56 -13.97 -0.19
N GLN A 27 14.82 -13.39 -1.36
CA GLN A 27 16.17 -12.96 -1.74
C GLN A 27 16.70 -11.85 -0.82
N ALA A 28 15.95 -10.78 -0.62
CA ALA A 28 16.32 -9.66 0.24
C ALA A 28 16.61 -10.12 1.69
N LEU A 29 15.80 -11.05 2.20
CA LEU A 29 15.99 -11.64 3.53
C LEU A 29 17.29 -12.45 3.63
N ARG A 30 17.62 -13.23 2.61
CA ARG A 30 18.87 -14.01 2.55
C ARG A 30 20.09 -13.10 2.49
N GLU A 31 20.04 -12.02 1.72
CA GLU A 31 21.13 -11.04 1.65
C GLU A 31 21.38 -10.34 2.99
N GLN A 32 20.35 -10.23 3.84
CA GLN A 32 20.44 -9.73 5.21
C GLN A 32 20.78 -10.81 6.25
N GLY A 33 21.16 -12.02 5.80
CA GLY A 33 21.57 -13.14 6.67
C GLY A 33 20.41 -13.78 7.45
N ARG A 34 19.16 -13.65 6.97
CA ARG A 34 17.97 -14.15 7.66
C ARG A 34 17.28 -15.28 6.91
N VAL A 35 16.77 -16.24 7.67
CA VAL A 35 15.96 -17.36 7.18
C VAL A 35 14.61 -17.31 7.89
N LEU A 36 13.54 -17.23 7.10
CA LEU A 36 12.14 -17.27 7.54
C LEU A 36 11.44 -18.44 6.85
N GLY A 37 10.34 -18.92 7.44
CA GLY A 37 9.52 -19.96 6.82
C GLY A 37 8.72 -19.44 5.61
N ASP A 38 8.28 -20.35 4.74
CA ASP A 38 7.54 -20.00 3.51
C ASP A 38 6.27 -19.18 3.80
N ALA A 39 5.54 -19.50 4.87
CA ALA A 39 4.35 -18.74 5.27
C ALA A 39 4.67 -17.30 5.68
N GLU A 40 5.81 -17.08 6.35
CA GLU A 40 6.26 -15.74 6.74
C GLU A 40 6.70 -14.93 5.53
N VAL A 41 7.40 -15.55 4.58
CA VAL A 41 7.80 -14.93 3.31
C VAL A 41 6.56 -14.54 2.49
N LEU A 42 5.56 -15.43 2.40
CA LEU A 42 4.30 -15.15 1.70
C LEU A 42 3.55 -13.98 2.35
N GLY A 43 3.45 -13.97 3.68
CA GLY A 43 2.85 -12.88 4.43
C GLY A 43 3.58 -11.55 4.23
N ALA A 44 4.92 -11.56 4.32
CA ALA A 44 5.76 -10.39 4.11
C ALA A 44 5.64 -9.85 2.67
N ALA A 45 5.61 -10.73 1.66
CA ALA A 45 5.42 -10.32 0.28
C ALA A 45 4.02 -9.75 0.01
N ALA A 46 2.98 -10.34 0.59
CA ALA A 46 1.63 -9.79 0.50
C ALA A 46 1.54 -8.40 1.16
N GLN A 47 2.11 -8.26 2.35
CA GLN A 47 2.15 -6.99 3.07
C GLN A 47 2.96 -5.94 2.30
N LEU A 48 4.18 -6.26 1.87
CA LEU A 48 5.03 -5.35 1.10
C LEU A 48 4.41 -4.99 -0.25
N ARG A 49 3.71 -5.90 -0.91
CA ARG A 49 2.95 -5.61 -2.14
C ARG A 49 1.81 -4.64 -1.87
N SER A 50 1.03 -4.88 -0.82
CA SER A 50 -0.03 -3.97 -0.39
C SER A 50 0.52 -2.58 -0.06
N GLU A 51 1.72 -2.50 0.54
CA GLU A 51 2.39 -1.25 0.90
C GLU A 51 3.09 -0.53 -0.26
N LEU A 52 3.71 -1.27 -1.20
CA LEU A 52 4.60 -0.71 -2.23
C LEU A 52 3.93 -0.58 -3.60
N VAL A 53 2.95 -1.42 -3.91
CA VAL A 53 2.37 -1.55 -5.26
C VAL A 53 0.84 -1.44 -5.25
N GLY A 54 0.19 -1.90 -4.19
CA GLY A 54 -1.27 -1.96 -4.08
C GLY A 54 -1.92 -0.70 -3.52
N SER A 55 -3.24 -0.74 -3.50
CA SER A 55 -4.13 0.21 -2.81
C SER A 55 -4.19 0.00 -1.29
N GLY A 56 -3.36 -0.90 -0.77
CA GLY A 56 -3.19 -1.09 0.65
C GLY A 56 -4.46 -1.65 1.33
N PRO A 57 -4.89 -1.06 2.46
CA PRO A 57 -6.09 -1.48 3.16
C PRO A 57 -7.39 -1.20 2.38
N LEU A 58 -7.34 -0.50 1.24
CA LEU A 58 -8.49 -0.25 0.38
C LEU A 58 -8.81 -1.41 -0.58
N GLU A 59 -7.96 -2.43 -0.69
CA GLU A 59 -8.10 -3.50 -1.69
C GLU A 59 -9.44 -4.24 -1.60
N ALA A 60 -9.92 -4.50 -0.38
CA ALA A 60 -11.23 -5.13 -0.17
C ALA A 60 -12.41 -4.23 -0.61
N LEU A 61 -12.26 -2.89 -0.49
CA LEU A 61 -13.29 -1.95 -0.95
C LEU A 61 -13.27 -1.81 -2.46
N LEU A 62 -12.09 -1.80 -3.08
CA LEU A 62 -11.91 -1.62 -4.52
C LEU A 62 -12.28 -2.87 -5.34
N THR A 63 -12.31 -4.04 -4.70
CA THR A 63 -12.74 -5.30 -5.33
C THR A 63 -14.22 -5.60 -5.10
N ASP A 64 -14.90 -4.84 -4.24
CA ASP A 64 -16.34 -4.95 -4.02
C ASP A 64 -17.09 -4.31 -5.20
N PRO A 65 -17.84 -5.10 -6.01
CA PRO A 65 -18.53 -4.58 -7.19
C PRO A 65 -19.69 -3.63 -6.85
N SER A 66 -20.12 -3.55 -5.59
CA SER A 66 -21.14 -2.60 -5.14
C SER A 66 -20.58 -1.19 -4.92
N VAL A 67 -19.27 -1.05 -4.74
CA VAL A 67 -18.61 0.24 -4.46
C VAL A 67 -18.35 0.98 -5.76
N THR A 68 -18.86 2.21 -5.86
CA THR A 68 -18.62 3.10 -7.01
C THR A 68 -17.49 4.07 -6.75
N ASP A 69 -17.37 4.55 -5.51
CA ASP A 69 -16.42 5.59 -5.11
C ASP A 69 -15.79 5.26 -3.76
N VAL A 70 -14.50 5.57 -3.61
CA VAL A 70 -13.77 5.47 -2.33
C VAL A 70 -13.14 6.81 -2.02
N LEU A 71 -13.46 7.39 -0.87
CA LEU A 71 -12.96 8.69 -0.43
C LEU A 71 -12.16 8.54 0.87
N VAL A 72 -10.89 8.95 0.85
CA VAL A 72 -10.04 9.00 2.04
C VAL A 72 -9.79 10.46 2.40
N THR A 73 -10.37 10.90 3.53
CA THR A 73 -10.28 12.31 3.97
C THR A 73 -9.40 12.50 5.20
N ALA A 74 -9.26 11.46 6.02
CA ALA A 74 -8.37 11.40 7.16
C ALA A 74 -7.99 9.93 7.45
N PRO A 75 -7.01 9.66 8.32
CA PRO A 75 -6.58 8.29 8.62
C PRO A 75 -7.70 7.41 9.17
N ASP A 76 -8.62 8.00 9.93
CA ASP A 76 -9.80 7.38 10.54
C ASP A 76 -11.09 7.64 9.74
N ARG A 77 -11.00 8.25 8.56
CA ARG A 77 -12.15 8.64 7.74
C ARG A 77 -12.00 8.18 6.29
N VAL A 78 -12.35 6.91 6.08
CA VAL A 78 -12.48 6.27 4.78
C VAL A 78 -13.96 6.01 4.50
N TRP A 79 -14.46 6.60 3.43
CA TRP A 79 -15.86 6.53 3.01
C TRP A 79 -15.97 5.79 1.69
N VAL A 80 -17.14 5.24 1.45
CA VAL A 80 -17.51 4.63 0.16
C VAL A 80 -18.90 5.09 -0.25
N ASP A 81 -19.16 5.11 -1.55
CA ASP A 81 -20.52 5.22 -2.10
C ASP A 81 -20.87 3.91 -2.81
N ARG A 82 -22.11 3.46 -2.63
CA ARG A 82 -22.70 2.27 -3.28
C ARG A 82 -23.96 2.60 -4.09
N GLY A 83 -24.15 3.87 -4.42
CA GLY A 83 -25.35 4.43 -5.05
C GLY A 83 -26.40 4.95 -4.07
N GLY A 84 -26.14 4.87 -2.76
CA GLY A 84 -27.01 5.37 -1.68
C GLY A 84 -26.49 6.64 -1.00
N GLY A 85 -25.31 7.13 -1.40
CA GLY A 85 -24.58 8.19 -0.72
C GLY A 85 -23.42 7.66 0.12
N LEU A 86 -22.71 8.58 0.80
CA LEU A 86 -21.47 8.27 1.50
C LEU A 86 -21.70 7.50 2.81
N GLU A 87 -21.01 6.36 2.94
CA GLU A 87 -20.99 5.49 4.11
C GLU A 87 -19.57 5.38 4.68
N LEU A 88 -19.43 5.55 6.00
CA LEU A 88 -18.13 5.39 6.67
C LEU A 88 -17.78 3.89 6.78
N THR A 89 -16.53 3.54 6.44
CA THR A 89 -16.02 2.17 6.52
C THR A 89 -15.23 1.93 7.80
N PRO A 90 -15.01 0.66 8.21
CA PRO A 90 -14.11 0.33 9.31
C PRO A 90 -12.62 0.42 8.93
N VAL A 91 -12.29 0.72 7.66
CA VAL A 91 -10.91 0.82 7.20
C VAL A 91 -10.26 2.07 7.80
N SER A 92 -9.06 1.91 8.35
CA SER A 92 -8.27 3.01 8.87
C SER A 92 -6.79 2.88 8.49
N PHE A 93 -6.12 4.03 8.50
CA PHE A 93 -4.69 4.17 8.34
C PHE A 93 -4.06 4.53 9.68
N PRO A 94 -2.79 4.15 9.92
CA PRO A 94 -2.12 4.46 11.18
C PRO A 94 -1.95 5.97 11.42
N ASP A 95 -1.72 6.74 10.35
CA ASP A 95 -1.52 8.19 10.42
C ASP A 95 -1.76 8.88 9.07
N ALA A 96 -1.71 10.22 9.07
CA ALA A 96 -1.87 11.03 7.87
C ALA A 96 -0.71 10.86 6.87
N ALA A 97 0.48 10.48 7.35
CA ALA A 97 1.62 10.23 6.47
C ALA A 97 1.39 8.95 5.64
N ALA A 98 0.74 7.92 6.20
CA ALA A 98 0.36 6.71 5.48
C ALA A 98 -0.65 7.01 4.37
N VAL A 99 -1.64 7.87 4.63
CA VAL A 99 -2.59 8.36 3.62
C VAL A 99 -1.84 9.10 2.50
N ARG A 100 -0.93 10.01 2.83
CA ARG A 100 -0.11 10.72 1.83
C ARG A 100 0.73 9.76 0.99
N ARG A 101 1.41 8.79 1.61
CA ARG A 101 2.21 7.79 0.89
C ARG A 101 1.33 6.98 -0.08
N LEU A 102 0.11 6.62 0.32
CA LEU A 102 -0.83 5.95 -0.59
C LEU A 102 -1.19 6.84 -1.79
N ALA A 103 -1.61 8.08 -1.55
CA ALA A 103 -1.98 8.99 -2.63
C ALA A 103 -0.81 9.24 -3.61
N GLN A 104 0.41 9.40 -3.09
CA GLN A 104 1.62 9.59 -3.91
C GLN A 104 1.93 8.36 -4.76
N ARG A 105 1.78 7.15 -4.21
CA ARG A 105 1.95 5.90 -4.96
C ARG A 105 0.89 5.77 -6.06
N LEU A 106 -0.39 6.00 -5.76
CA LEU A 106 -1.47 5.91 -6.74
C LEU A 106 -1.24 6.92 -7.89
N ALA A 107 -0.84 8.15 -7.56
CA ALA A 107 -0.45 9.15 -8.55
C ALA A 107 0.73 8.69 -9.40
N ALA A 108 1.78 8.13 -8.79
CA ALA A 108 2.96 7.64 -9.50
C ALA A 108 2.63 6.49 -10.46
N VAL A 109 1.81 5.52 -10.03
CA VAL A 109 1.31 4.42 -10.88
C VAL A 109 0.54 4.97 -12.09
N ALA A 110 -0.24 6.03 -11.90
CA ALA A 110 -0.93 6.72 -12.99
C ALA A 110 -0.04 7.68 -13.81
N GLY A 111 1.27 7.68 -13.61
CA GLY A 111 2.20 8.58 -14.31
C GLY A 111 1.98 10.05 -13.97
N ARG A 112 1.54 10.35 -12.74
CA ARG A 112 1.33 11.70 -12.21
C ARG A 112 2.28 11.97 -11.05
N ARG A 113 2.48 13.26 -10.77
CA ARG A 113 3.29 13.74 -9.67
C ARG A 113 2.39 14.37 -8.61
N LEU A 114 2.50 13.88 -7.39
CA LEU A 114 1.83 14.43 -6.21
C LEU A 114 2.90 14.62 -5.12
N ASP A 115 3.11 15.84 -4.68
CA ASP A 115 4.05 16.20 -3.60
C ASP A 115 3.73 17.60 -3.06
N ASP A 116 4.55 18.10 -2.13
CA ASP A 116 4.31 19.41 -1.50
C ASP A 116 4.39 20.58 -2.50
N ALA A 117 5.08 20.42 -3.63
CA ALA A 117 5.14 21.42 -4.70
C ALA A 117 3.97 21.29 -5.71
N ARG A 118 3.39 20.09 -5.84
CA ARG A 118 2.22 19.77 -6.66
C ARG A 118 1.19 19.02 -5.82
N PRO A 119 0.33 19.73 -5.06
CA PRO A 119 -0.53 19.14 -4.03
C PRO A 119 -1.81 18.49 -4.58
N TRP A 120 -1.95 18.37 -5.90
CA TRP A 120 -3.08 17.73 -6.55
C TRP A 120 -2.60 16.92 -7.76
N ALA A 121 -3.32 15.84 -8.06
CA ALA A 121 -3.12 15.02 -9.24
C ALA A 121 -4.48 14.48 -9.70
N ASP A 122 -4.65 14.35 -11.01
CA ASP A 122 -5.82 13.71 -11.63
C ASP A 122 -5.35 12.63 -12.60
N ALA A 123 -6.00 11.47 -12.52
CA ALA A 123 -5.59 10.19 -13.10
C ALA A 123 -6.81 9.35 -13.48
N ARG A 124 -6.61 8.41 -14.41
CA ARG A 124 -7.61 7.41 -14.82
C ARG A 124 -7.03 6.01 -14.74
#